data_AF-A0A9R1A465-F1
#
_entry.id   AF-A0A9R1A465-F1
#
_cell.length_a   1.000
_cell.length_b   1.000
_cell.length_c   1.000
_cell.angle_alpha   90.00
_cell.angle_beta   90.00
_cell.angle_gamma   90.00
#
_symmetry.space_group_name_H-M   'P 1'
#
loop_
_entity.id
_entity.type
_entity.pdbx_description
1 polymer ?
#
loop_
_entity_poly.entity_id
_entity_poly.type
_entity_poly.pdbx_seq_one_letter_code
_entity_poly.pdbx_strand_id
1 'polypeptide(L)'
;MLSASKPLLALTSLTAMAIRLPPHTPTHYAPPHRRTPPFRSITRAALSPSTTAMAVSLPPSPKKVLVPIAMGTEEMEAVILAGVLRRAGADVTLASVEDGLEVEASYGTRIIADKSIAACADQVFDLVALPGGMPGSVRLRDNEILQRIMVRQAEEKRLYRAICAAPAVVLMPWGLHKGRKITCHPSFIGDLPTFRAVESNVQVSGELTTSRGPGTAFQFALSFVEQLFGPHAVEDVESTLIDAGLERSTEVNRVEWPFDHKPQGGPEGAELLHRSTALKKLLKEQKQASMMYGGICYSPLILQKQGLLQDKTVTAHPSIVNQLTCQVIERSKVVIDGNLITGKGLGTVMDFSLAIVRKFFGHGRAKGVANGMVFDYPKS
;
A
#
# COMPACT_ATOMS: atom_id res chain seq x y z
N MET A 1 -50.21 34.71 0.45
CA MET A 1 -51.43 34.70 1.29
C MET A 1 -51.15 33.86 2.53
N LEU A 2 -51.37 34.44 3.73
CA LEU A 2 -51.54 33.83 5.06
C LEU A 2 -50.29 33.09 5.63
N SER A 3 -49.48 33.63 6.55
CA SER A 3 -49.69 34.23 7.89
C SER A 3 -50.10 33.25 9.01
N ALA A 4 -49.25 33.24 10.07
CA ALA A 4 -49.44 32.80 11.46
C ALA A 4 -49.66 31.29 11.69
N SER A 5 -49.21 30.60 12.76
CA SER A 5 -48.78 30.99 14.11
C SER A 5 -48.20 29.75 14.84
N LYS A 6 -47.19 29.93 15.69
CA LYS A 6 -46.81 29.02 16.81
C LYS A 6 -47.87 29.16 17.95
N PRO A 7 -48.05 28.23 18.93
CA PRO A 7 -47.01 27.78 19.87
C PRO A 7 -47.15 26.36 20.54
N LEU A 8 -46.27 26.16 21.53
CA LEU A 8 -45.91 25.00 22.39
C LEU A 8 -47.04 24.22 23.10
N LEU A 9 -46.73 22.95 23.47
CA LEU A 9 -46.99 22.27 24.77
C LEU A 9 -46.18 20.94 24.77
N ALA A 10 -45.08 20.80 25.51
CA ALA A 10 -44.98 20.25 26.87
C ALA A 10 -45.69 18.90 27.07
N LEU A 11 -44.92 17.80 27.19
CA LEU A 11 -45.37 16.57 27.84
C LEU A 11 -44.36 16.11 28.89
N THR A 12 -44.88 15.92 30.10
CA THR A 12 -44.24 15.56 31.35
C THR A 12 -44.13 14.03 31.53
N SER A 13 -43.01 13.60 32.12
CA SER A 13 -42.82 12.59 33.18
C SER A 13 -43.74 11.34 33.25
N LEU A 14 -43.11 10.16 33.25
CA LEU A 14 -43.49 9.03 34.12
C LEU A 14 -42.28 8.10 34.31
N THR A 15 -41.54 8.29 35.41
CA THR A 15 -40.55 7.33 35.93
C THR A 15 -41.08 6.75 37.23
N ALA A 16 -41.33 5.44 37.25
CA ALA A 16 -41.84 4.72 38.40
C ALA A 16 -40.73 4.46 39.44
N MET A 17 -41.03 4.76 40.71
CA MET A 17 -40.28 4.30 41.88
C MET A 17 -40.66 2.84 42.22
N ALA A 18 -39.69 2.04 42.65
CA ALA A 18 -39.93 0.94 43.58
C ALA A 18 -38.71 0.69 44.51
N ILE A 19 -38.80 1.27 45.71
CA ILE A 19 -38.60 0.70 47.07
C ILE A 19 -37.28 -0.03 47.42
N ARG A 20 -36.58 0.57 48.40
CA ARG A 20 -35.48 0.06 49.24
C ARG A 20 -35.97 -0.86 50.37
N LEU A 21 -35.10 -1.79 50.82
CA LEU A 21 -35.00 -2.24 52.22
C LEU A 21 -33.50 -2.41 52.61
N PRO A 22 -33.04 -2.02 53.83
CA PRO A 22 -31.64 -2.13 54.28
C PRO A 22 -31.49 -3.14 55.48
N PRO A 23 -30.38 -3.16 56.27
CA PRO A 23 -29.29 -4.12 56.16
C PRO A 23 -29.08 -4.98 57.43
N HIS A 24 -28.24 -6.03 57.36
CA HIS A 24 -27.72 -6.70 58.56
C HIS A 24 -26.22 -7.01 58.46
N THR A 25 -25.45 -6.37 59.33
CA THR A 25 -24.10 -6.75 59.77
C THR A 25 -24.20 -7.44 61.13
N PRO A 26 -23.27 -8.37 61.40
CA PRO A 26 -22.72 -8.43 62.76
C PRO A 26 -21.18 -8.50 62.76
N THR A 27 -20.59 -7.68 63.61
CA THR A 27 -19.22 -7.72 64.10
C THR A 27 -19.10 -8.74 65.24
N HIS A 28 -17.97 -9.44 65.34
CA HIS A 28 -17.53 -10.04 66.61
C HIS A 28 -16.00 -10.01 66.75
N TYR A 29 -15.57 -9.83 68.00
CA TYR A 29 -14.28 -9.38 68.53
C TYR A 29 -13.43 -10.55 69.08
N ALA A 30 -12.11 -10.50 68.85
CA ALA A 30 -10.87 -10.97 69.56
C ALA A 30 -10.85 -12.17 70.55
N PRO A 31 -9.70 -12.90 70.73
CA PRO A 31 -8.64 -12.51 71.69
C PRO A 31 -7.17 -12.91 71.30
N PRO A 32 -6.12 -12.60 72.11
CA PRO A 32 -4.75 -12.30 71.63
C PRO A 32 -3.62 -13.31 71.94
N HIS A 33 -2.48 -13.06 71.28
CA HIS A 33 -1.05 -13.33 71.59
C HIS A 33 -0.60 -14.60 72.35
N ARG A 34 0.40 -15.28 71.76
CA ARG A 34 1.53 -15.87 72.50
C ARG A 34 2.86 -15.59 71.82
N ARG A 35 3.78 -14.94 72.55
CA ARG A 35 5.21 -14.80 72.24
C ARG A 35 5.98 -15.79 73.12
N THR A 36 6.94 -16.53 72.57
CA THR A 36 8.17 -16.99 73.26
C THR A 36 9.31 -17.22 72.26
N PRO A 37 10.60 -17.01 72.64
CA PRO A 37 11.77 -16.83 71.76
C PRO A 37 12.76 -18.03 71.87
N PRO A 38 14.06 -17.89 71.54
CA PRO A 38 14.67 -17.81 70.21
C PRO A 38 15.55 -19.05 69.93
N PHE A 39 15.84 -19.34 68.66
CA PHE A 39 17.01 -20.16 68.31
C PHE A 39 17.75 -19.53 67.14
N ARG A 40 18.92 -18.95 67.42
CA ARG A 40 19.90 -18.55 66.41
C ARG A 40 20.59 -19.82 65.92
N SER A 41 20.35 -20.19 64.68
CA SER A 41 21.20 -21.10 63.93
C SER A 41 21.71 -20.40 62.67
N ILE A 42 22.96 -20.70 62.37
CA ILE A 42 23.88 -19.99 61.52
C ILE A 42 23.47 -20.06 60.03
N THR A 43 23.69 -18.94 59.36
CA THR A 43 23.54 -18.69 57.91
C THR A 43 24.02 -19.82 57.00
N ARG A 44 23.18 -20.17 56.02
CA ARG A 44 23.62 -20.62 54.70
C ARG A 44 22.66 -20.06 53.65
N ALA A 45 23.15 -19.15 52.81
CA ALA A 45 22.38 -18.53 51.74
C ALA A 45 21.86 -19.61 50.77
N ALA A 46 20.54 -19.69 50.64
CA ALA A 46 19.88 -20.44 49.58
C ALA A 46 19.27 -19.41 48.62
N LEU A 47 19.81 -19.36 47.40
CA LEU A 47 19.25 -18.60 46.29
C LEU A 47 17.86 -19.18 45.95
N SER A 48 16.81 -18.43 46.26
CA SER A 48 15.47 -18.68 45.73
C SER A 48 15.43 -18.27 44.25
N PRO A 49 14.99 -19.13 43.32
CA PRO A 49 14.79 -18.73 41.94
C PRO A 49 13.63 -17.74 41.89
N SER A 50 13.93 -16.50 41.50
CA SER A 50 12.92 -15.50 41.15
C SER A 50 12.17 -16.00 39.92
N THR A 51 10.94 -16.48 40.10
CA THR A 51 10.02 -16.73 39.00
C THR A 51 9.53 -15.36 38.51
N THR A 52 10.31 -14.72 37.66
CA THR A 52 9.84 -13.57 36.88
C THR A 52 8.83 -14.11 35.88
N ALA A 53 7.54 -13.97 36.20
CA ALA A 53 6.49 -14.18 35.22
C ALA A 53 6.77 -13.26 34.04
N MET A 54 7.20 -13.83 32.91
CA MET A 54 7.30 -13.09 31.67
C MET A 54 5.88 -12.67 31.30
N ALA A 55 5.60 -11.38 31.39
CA ALA A 55 4.41 -10.81 30.79
C ALA A 55 4.47 -11.13 29.30
N VAL A 56 3.55 -11.99 28.84
CA VAL A 56 3.31 -12.20 27.42
C VAL A 56 2.82 -10.86 26.89
N SER A 57 3.69 -10.10 26.22
CA SER A 57 3.28 -8.86 25.56
C SER A 57 2.28 -9.22 24.48
N LEU A 58 1.08 -8.63 24.55
CA LEU A 58 0.16 -8.65 23.42
C LEU A 58 0.92 -8.23 22.15
N PRO A 59 0.70 -8.89 21.00
CA PRO A 59 1.29 -8.44 19.75
C PRO A 59 0.91 -6.97 19.55
N PRO A 60 1.85 -6.11 19.09
CA PRO A 60 1.55 -4.70 18.87
C PRO A 60 0.33 -4.60 17.96
N SER A 61 -0.63 -3.74 18.33
CA SER A 61 -1.79 -3.46 17.48
C SER A 61 -1.33 -3.04 16.09
N PRO A 62 -1.98 -3.49 15.01
CA PRO A 62 -1.54 -3.19 13.65
C PRO A 62 -1.51 -1.67 13.43
N LYS A 63 -0.47 -1.20 12.72
CA LYS A 63 -0.31 0.22 12.39
C LYS A 63 -1.44 0.64 11.46
N LYS A 64 -2.22 1.65 11.85
CA LYS A 64 -3.37 2.13 11.08
C LYS A 64 -2.92 3.15 10.05
N VAL A 65 -3.26 2.91 8.79
CA VAL A 65 -2.91 3.78 7.66
C VAL A 65 -4.18 4.21 6.92
N LEU A 66 -4.27 5.49 6.61
CA LEU A 66 -5.29 6.03 5.70
C LEU A 66 -4.66 6.37 4.34
N VAL A 67 -5.26 5.86 3.26
CA VAL A 67 -4.96 6.26 1.88
C VAL A 67 -6.26 6.79 1.27
N PRO A 68 -6.49 8.11 1.26
CA PRO A 68 -7.68 8.67 0.65
C PRO A 68 -7.57 8.64 -0.89
N ILE A 69 -8.67 8.31 -1.55
CA ILE A 69 -8.79 8.26 -3.00
C ILE A 69 -9.97 9.11 -3.46
N ALA A 70 -9.85 9.68 -4.65
CA ALA A 70 -10.82 10.54 -5.28
C ALA A 70 -10.88 10.26 -6.79
N MET A 71 -11.93 10.73 -7.45
CA MET A 71 -12.02 10.62 -8.91
C MET A 71 -10.82 11.28 -9.57
N GLY A 72 -10.08 10.52 -10.39
CA GLY A 72 -8.83 10.98 -11.00
C GLY A 72 -7.61 10.93 -10.08
N THR A 73 -7.66 10.20 -8.96
CA THR A 73 -6.46 9.77 -8.24
C THR A 73 -5.56 8.93 -9.16
N GLU A 74 -4.24 9.04 -9.02
CA GLU A 74 -3.31 8.18 -9.76
C GLU A 74 -3.37 6.75 -9.20
N GLU A 75 -3.79 5.80 -10.05
CA GLU A 75 -4.07 4.43 -9.63
C GLU A 75 -2.85 3.65 -9.14
N MET A 76 -1.70 3.80 -9.80
CA MET A 76 -0.49 3.05 -9.44
C MET A 76 0.00 3.49 -8.08
N GLU A 77 0.04 4.79 -7.80
CA GLU A 77 0.40 5.36 -6.51
C GLU A 77 -0.51 4.83 -5.41
N ALA A 78 -1.84 4.92 -5.56
CA ALA A 78 -2.78 4.45 -4.55
C ALA A 78 -2.65 2.93 -4.28
N VAL A 79 -2.57 2.12 -5.34
CA VAL A 79 -2.52 0.66 -5.23
C VAL A 79 -1.16 0.18 -4.71
N ILE A 80 -0.05 0.78 -5.14
CA ILE A 80 1.30 0.44 -4.65
C ILE A 80 1.42 0.79 -3.17
N LEU A 81 0.99 2.00 -2.76
CA LEU A 81 1.00 2.42 -1.37
C LEU A 81 0.22 1.44 -0.48
N ALA A 82 -1.02 1.14 -0.84
CA ALA A 82 -1.85 0.22 -0.07
C ALA A 82 -1.28 -1.21 -0.06
N GLY A 83 -0.81 -1.70 -1.21
CA GLY A 83 -0.28 -3.04 -1.36
C GLY A 83 1.00 -3.29 -0.56
N VAL A 84 1.97 -2.36 -0.63
CA VAL A 84 3.25 -2.48 0.10
C VAL A 84 3.03 -2.37 1.60
N LEU A 85 2.21 -1.42 2.06
CA LEU A 85 1.94 -1.24 3.49
C LEU A 85 1.18 -2.43 4.10
N ARG A 86 0.21 -3.02 3.37
CA ARG A 86 -0.46 -4.25 3.80
C ARG A 86 0.51 -5.43 3.91
N ARG A 87 1.48 -5.55 2.99
CA ARG A 87 2.55 -6.57 3.09
C ARG A 87 3.45 -6.38 4.30
N ALA A 88 3.64 -5.13 4.74
CA ALA A 88 4.36 -4.81 5.97
C ALA A 88 3.55 -5.07 7.26
N GLY A 89 2.28 -5.51 7.15
CA GLY A 89 1.41 -5.77 8.30
C GLY A 89 0.63 -4.54 8.78
N ALA A 90 0.55 -3.46 8.00
CA ALA A 90 -0.29 -2.32 8.32
C ALA A 90 -1.78 -2.60 8.03
N ASP A 91 -2.65 -2.07 8.87
CA ASP A 91 -4.09 -1.98 8.65
C ASP A 91 -4.38 -0.75 7.78
N VAL A 92 -4.39 -0.95 6.46
CA VAL A 92 -4.62 0.11 5.48
C VAL A 92 -6.10 0.24 5.13
N THR A 93 -6.65 1.42 5.37
CA THR A 93 -7.96 1.85 4.89
C THR A 93 -7.81 2.70 3.62
N LEU A 94 -8.32 2.21 2.49
CA LEU A 94 -8.61 3.03 1.32
C LEU A 94 -9.94 3.77 1.56
N ALA A 95 -9.91 5.10 1.56
CA ALA A 95 -11.11 5.90 1.86
C ALA A 95 -11.51 6.77 0.67
N SER A 96 -12.72 6.60 0.15
CA SER A 96 -13.25 7.46 -0.89
C SER A 96 -13.65 8.82 -0.32
N VAL A 97 -13.22 9.91 -0.95
CA VAL A 97 -13.73 11.26 -0.67
C VAL A 97 -14.98 11.62 -1.47
N GLU A 98 -15.42 10.71 -2.33
CA GLU A 98 -16.63 10.83 -3.14
C GLU A 98 -17.87 10.32 -2.37
N ASP A 99 -19.05 10.54 -2.95
CA ASP A 99 -20.31 10.01 -2.39
C ASP A 99 -20.36 8.48 -2.41
N GLY A 100 -19.69 7.86 -3.39
CA GLY A 100 -19.63 6.41 -3.58
C GLY A 100 -18.27 5.81 -3.17
N LEU A 101 -18.25 4.48 -3.00
CA LEU A 101 -17.00 3.74 -2.74
C LEU A 101 -16.23 3.39 -4.02
N GLU A 102 -16.90 3.31 -5.16
CA GLU A 102 -16.22 3.09 -6.45
C GLU A 102 -15.68 4.41 -6.99
N VAL A 103 -14.39 4.41 -7.33
CA VAL A 103 -13.64 5.56 -7.84
C VAL A 103 -12.91 5.15 -9.11
N GLU A 104 -13.27 5.75 -10.24
CA GLU A 104 -12.47 5.80 -11.46
C GLU A 104 -11.23 6.71 -11.28
N ALA A 105 -10.06 6.10 -11.37
CA ALA A 105 -8.76 6.73 -11.30
C ALA A 105 -8.40 7.48 -12.59
N SER A 106 -7.25 8.15 -12.61
CA SER A 106 -6.84 9.08 -13.67
C SER A 106 -6.75 8.46 -15.07
N TYR A 107 -6.42 7.17 -15.18
CA TYR A 107 -6.38 6.45 -16.46
C TYR A 107 -7.49 5.40 -16.60
N GLY A 108 -8.60 5.57 -15.88
CA GLY A 108 -9.83 4.77 -16.05
C GLY A 108 -9.90 3.50 -15.19
N THR A 109 -8.88 3.22 -14.37
CA THR A 109 -8.91 2.09 -13.44
C THR A 109 -9.96 2.33 -12.37
N ARG A 110 -10.91 1.40 -12.17
CA ARG A 110 -11.88 1.50 -11.08
C ARG A 110 -11.33 0.85 -9.80
N ILE A 111 -11.25 1.64 -8.74
CA ILE A 111 -10.83 1.23 -7.40
C ILE A 111 -12.04 1.29 -6.48
N ILE A 112 -12.29 0.22 -5.73
CA ILE A 112 -13.34 0.20 -4.71
C ILE A 112 -12.69 0.50 -3.36
N ALA A 113 -13.07 1.61 -2.74
CA ALA A 113 -12.64 1.99 -1.40
C ALA A 113 -13.22 1.06 -0.32
N ASP A 114 -12.50 0.93 0.78
CA ASP A 114 -12.95 0.16 1.95
C ASP A 114 -14.05 0.92 2.72
N LYS A 115 -13.95 2.26 2.77
CA LYS A 115 -14.84 3.15 3.54
C LYS A 115 -15.01 4.51 2.84
N SER A 116 -16.03 5.27 3.23
CA SER A 116 -16.07 6.71 2.93
C SER A 116 -15.16 7.48 3.88
N ILE A 117 -14.64 8.63 3.45
CA ILE A 117 -13.82 9.51 4.29
C ILE A 117 -14.58 10.01 5.53
N ALA A 118 -15.90 10.16 5.43
CA ALA A 118 -16.76 10.52 6.56
C ALA A 118 -16.68 9.50 7.71
N ALA A 119 -16.60 8.21 7.40
CA ALA A 119 -16.44 7.16 8.40
C ALA A 119 -15.06 7.19 9.08
N CYS A 120 -14.09 7.92 8.52
CA CYS A 120 -12.73 8.07 9.04
C CYS A 120 -12.53 9.37 9.85
N ALA A 121 -13.53 10.25 9.93
CA ALA A 121 -13.42 11.59 10.53
C ALA A 121 -12.80 11.59 11.94
N ASP A 122 -13.24 10.67 12.79
CA ASP A 122 -12.85 10.60 14.21
C ASP A 122 -11.80 9.51 14.48
N GLN A 123 -11.29 8.86 13.43
CA GLN A 123 -10.28 7.82 13.56
C GLN A 123 -8.87 8.45 13.66
N VAL A 124 -8.04 7.82 14.48
CA VAL A 124 -6.62 8.15 14.60
C VAL A 124 -5.83 7.16 13.75
N PHE A 125 -4.93 7.69 12.93
CA PHE A 125 -4.05 6.91 12.07
C PHE A 125 -2.59 7.14 12.47
N ASP A 126 -1.76 6.11 12.34
CA ASP A 126 -0.31 6.25 12.48
C ASP A 126 0.29 6.96 11.26
N LEU A 127 -0.36 6.83 10.10
CA LEU A 127 0.05 7.40 8.82
C LEU A 127 -1.17 7.81 7.98
N VAL A 128 -1.11 8.99 7.37
CA VAL A 128 -2.01 9.36 6.25
C VAL A 128 -1.16 9.63 5.01
N ALA A 129 -1.42 8.90 3.92
CA ALA A 129 -0.64 9.00 2.69
C ALA A 129 -1.51 9.41 1.50
N LEU A 130 -1.24 10.59 0.95
CA LEU A 130 -1.98 11.19 -0.16
C LEU A 130 -1.37 10.76 -1.52
N PRO A 131 -2.08 9.97 -2.33
CA PRO A 131 -1.74 9.79 -3.73
C PRO A 131 -1.91 11.10 -4.50
N GLY A 132 -1.26 11.22 -5.65
CA GLY A 132 -1.44 12.30 -6.60
C GLY A 132 -2.55 12.02 -7.62
N GLY A 133 -2.28 12.39 -8.87
CA GLY A 133 -3.24 12.34 -9.96
C GLY A 133 -4.12 13.59 -10.03
N MET A 134 -4.60 13.89 -11.24
CA MET A 134 -5.50 15.01 -11.52
C MET A 134 -6.73 14.47 -12.28
N PRO A 135 -7.96 14.91 -11.94
CA PRO A 135 -8.31 15.90 -10.92
C PRO A 135 -8.31 15.39 -9.46
N GLY A 136 -7.84 14.16 -9.19
CA GLY A 136 -7.90 13.56 -7.85
C GLY A 136 -7.32 14.43 -6.74
N SER A 137 -6.13 15.01 -6.94
CA SER A 137 -5.50 15.89 -5.95
C SER A 137 -6.33 17.14 -5.63
N VAL A 138 -7.07 17.68 -6.61
CA VAL A 138 -7.98 18.82 -6.39
C VAL A 138 -9.15 18.40 -5.51
N ARG A 139 -9.75 17.25 -5.81
CA ARG A 139 -10.86 16.69 -5.01
C ARG A 139 -10.43 16.35 -3.57
N LEU A 140 -9.20 15.84 -3.40
CA LEU A 140 -8.63 15.64 -2.06
C LEU A 140 -8.44 16.97 -1.31
N ARG A 141 -7.91 18.01 -1.99
CA ARG A 141 -7.73 19.36 -1.42
C ARG A 141 -9.06 19.99 -0.96
N ASP A 142 -10.12 19.78 -1.74
CA ASP A 142 -11.42 20.42 -1.52
C ASP A 142 -12.31 19.65 -0.53
N ASN A 143 -11.85 18.50 -0.01
CA ASN A 143 -12.58 17.74 1.01
C ASN A 143 -12.23 18.22 2.43
N GLU A 144 -13.19 18.87 3.09
CA GLU A 144 -13.01 19.46 4.43
C GLU A 144 -12.73 18.41 5.52
N ILE A 145 -13.30 17.20 5.40
CA ILE A 145 -13.08 16.12 6.37
C ILE A 145 -11.62 15.66 6.30
N LEU A 146 -11.11 15.43 5.09
CA LEU A 146 -9.72 15.06 4.88
C LEU A 146 -8.76 16.16 5.34
N GLN A 147 -9.07 17.43 5.05
CA GLN A 147 -8.27 18.56 5.54
C GLN A 147 -8.17 18.52 7.08
N ARG A 148 -9.29 18.32 7.77
CA ARG A 148 -9.31 18.24 9.24
C ARG A 148 -8.50 17.06 9.78
N ILE A 149 -8.58 15.88 9.15
CA ILE A 149 -7.76 14.71 9.49
C ILE A 149 -6.27 15.05 9.34
N MET A 150 -5.89 15.70 8.24
CA MET A 150 -4.49 16.01 7.91
C MET A 150 -3.88 17.10 8.79
N VAL A 151 -4.65 18.14 9.11
CA VAL A 151 -4.25 19.17 10.08
C VAL A 151 -4.02 18.54 11.45
N ARG A 152 -4.97 17.73 11.93
CA ARG A 152 -4.82 16.98 13.20
C ARG A 152 -3.58 16.09 13.20
N GLN A 153 -3.30 15.38 12.11
CA GLN A 153 -2.08 14.58 11.96
C GLN A 153 -0.80 15.40 12.20
N ALA A 154 -0.73 16.57 11.57
CA ALA A 154 0.44 17.43 11.67
C ALA A 154 0.59 18.05 13.07
N GLU A 155 -0.50 18.50 13.68
CA GLU A 155 -0.52 19.06 15.04
C GLU A 155 -0.11 18.03 16.10
N GLU A 156 -0.56 16.78 15.94
CA GLU A 156 -0.23 15.66 16.81
C GLU A 156 1.13 15.00 16.50
N LYS A 157 1.93 15.62 15.60
CA LYS A 157 3.27 15.15 15.18
C LYS A 157 3.29 13.70 14.72
N ARG A 158 2.24 13.26 14.04
CA ARG A 158 2.18 11.93 13.42
C ARG A 158 2.51 12.01 11.93
N LEU A 159 2.82 10.86 11.34
CA LEU A 159 3.36 10.79 9.99
C LEU A 159 2.31 11.13 8.92
N TYR A 160 2.64 12.03 7.99
CA TYR A 160 1.80 12.30 6.82
C TYR A 160 2.65 12.42 5.55
N ARG A 161 2.05 12.09 4.41
CA ARG A 161 2.77 11.87 3.16
C ARG A 161 2.01 12.38 1.96
N ALA A 162 2.74 12.80 0.92
CA ALA A 162 2.13 13.13 -0.35
C ALA A 162 3.08 12.82 -1.52
N ILE A 163 2.54 12.33 -2.63
CA ILE A 163 3.31 12.03 -3.84
C ILE A 163 2.75 12.78 -5.04
N CYS A 164 3.61 13.00 -6.04
CA CYS A 164 3.22 13.50 -7.35
C CYS A 164 2.64 14.91 -7.30
N ALA A 165 1.37 15.10 -7.65
CA ALA A 165 0.71 16.40 -7.61
C ALA A 165 0.31 16.81 -6.17
N ALA A 166 0.08 15.86 -5.27
CA ALA A 166 -0.48 16.14 -3.95
C ALA A 166 0.38 17.07 -3.05
N PRO A 167 1.73 17.04 -3.06
CA PRO A 167 2.52 18.02 -2.31
C PRO A 167 2.21 19.47 -2.71
N ALA A 168 2.11 19.74 -4.02
CA ALA A 168 1.85 21.08 -4.54
C ALA A 168 0.36 21.45 -4.45
N VAL A 169 -0.53 20.52 -4.79
CA VAL A 169 -1.96 20.80 -4.93
C VAL A 169 -2.70 20.71 -3.59
N VAL A 170 -2.28 19.84 -2.67
CA VAL A 170 -2.98 19.58 -1.41
C VAL A 170 -2.24 20.17 -0.21
N LEU A 171 -0.96 19.80 -0.02
CA LEU A 171 -0.21 20.23 1.17
C LEU A 171 0.11 21.72 1.18
N MET A 172 0.30 22.35 0.00
CA MET A 172 0.59 23.78 -0.05
C MET A 172 -0.58 24.65 0.41
N PRO A 173 -1.80 24.53 -0.15
CA PRO A 173 -2.95 25.32 0.29
C PRO A 173 -3.28 25.13 1.77
N TRP A 174 -3.07 23.93 2.32
CA TRP A 174 -3.29 23.66 3.74
C TRP A 174 -2.13 24.11 4.65
N GLY A 175 -1.02 24.61 4.09
CA GLY A 175 0.14 25.07 4.85
C GLY A 175 0.98 23.97 5.51
N LEU A 176 0.72 22.70 5.19
CA LEU A 176 1.37 21.53 5.80
C LEU A 176 2.82 21.31 5.32
N HIS A 177 3.28 22.09 4.34
CA HIS A 177 4.66 22.08 3.84
C HIS A 177 5.60 23.07 4.57
N LYS A 178 5.06 23.99 5.37
CA LYS A 178 5.82 25.14 5.91
C LYS A 178 7.04 24.67 6.71
N GLY A 179 8.19 25.28 6.43
CA GLY A 179 9.45 24.98 7.13
C GLY A 179 10.17 23.70 6.68
N ARG A 180 9.62 22.93 5.73
CA ARG A 180 10.13 21.60 5.35
C ARG A 180 10.67 21.60 3.92
N LYS A 181 11.70 20.79 3.67
CA LYS A 181 12.12 20.47 2.29
C LYS A 181 11.12 19.47 1.71
N ILE A 182 10.68 19.70 0.48
CA ILE A 182 9.68 18.87 -0.19
C ILE A 182 10.06 18.66 -1.65
N THR A 183 9.61 17.54 -2.19
CA THR A 183 9.65 17.24 -3.63
C THR A 183 8.22 17.00 -4.12
N CYS A 184 8.03 17.01 -5.44
CA CYS A 184 6.76 16.68 -6.08
C CYS A 184 7.02 16.24 -7.52
N HIS A 185 5.96 16.01 -8.28
CA HIS A 185 6.07 15.72 -9.71
C HIS A 185 6.77 16.86 -10.45
N PRO A 186 7.66 16.58 -11.43
CA PRO A 186 8.38 17.61 -12.19
C PRO A 186 7.48 18.70 -12.77
N SER A 187 6.27 18.36 -13.22
CA SER A 187 5.30 19.33 -13.76
C SER A 187 4.76 20.33 -12.73
N PHE A 188 4.90 20.05 -11.43
CA PHE A 188 4.44 20.90 -10.32
C PHE A 188 5.59 21.47 -9.49
N ILE A 189 6.85 21.16 -9.83
CA ILE A 189 8.01 21.59 -9.02
C ILE A 189 8.16 23.11 -9.02
N GLY A 190 7.76 23.77 -10.11
CA GLY A 190 7.76 25.22 -10.25
C GLY A 190 6.76 25.93 -9.33
N ASP A 191 5.75 25.22 -8.83
CA ASP A 191 4.78 25.76 -7.88
C ASP A 191 5.32 25.78 -6.45
N LEU A 192 6.37 25.00 -6.16
CA LEU A 192 6.95 24.89 -4.83
C LEU A 192 7.86 26.09 -4.49
N PRO A 193 8.00 26.46 -3.20
CA PRO A 193 8.95 27.50 -2.80
C PRO A 193 10.40 27.11 -3.15
N THR A 194 11.08 27.95 -3.94
CA THR A 194 12.37 27.62 -4.58
C THR A 194 13.45 27.10 -3.61
N PHE A 195 13.55 27.65 -2.39
CA PHE A 195 14.57 27.26 -1.41
C PHE A 195 14.24 25.97 -0.62
N ARG A 196 13.03 25.42 -0.79
CA ARG A 196 12.56 24.19 -0.14
C ARG A 196 12.27 23.07 -1.13
N ALA A 197 12.15 23.38 -2.42
CA ALA A 197 12.00 22.41 -3.49
C ALA A 197 13.29 21.63 -3.71
N VAL A 198 13.19 20.30 -3.77
CA VAL A 198 14.31 19.39 -4.07
C VAL A 198 13.87 18.32 -5.06
N GLU A 199 14.83 17.74 -5.79
CA GLU A 199 14.56 16.76 -6.84
C GLU A 199 14.82 15.29 -6.42
N SER A 200 15.05 15.04 -5.13
CA SER A 200 15.17 13.68 -4.61
C SER A 200 13.90 12.86 -4.87
N ASN A 201 14.03 11.57 -5.18
CA ASN A 201 12.87 10.70 -5.42
C ASN A 201 11.96 10.60 -4.19
N VAL A 202 12.57 10.59 -3.00
CA VAL A 202 11.90 10.62 -1.71
C VAL A 202 12.58 11.68 -0.86
N GLN A 203 11.80 12.59 -0.30
CA GLN A 203 12.28 13.63 0.62
C GLN A 203 11.60 13.49 1.97
N VAL A 204 12.35 13.08 2.99
CA VAL A 204 11.92 13.06 4.40
C VAL A 204 12.28 14.39 5.06
N SER A 205 11.32 15.01 5.74
CA SER A 205 11.50 16.25 6.51
C SER A 205 10.65 16.17 7.78
N GLY A 206 11.19 15.57 8.84
CA GLY A 206 10.45 15.28 10.08
C GLY A 206 9.28 14.33 9.82
N GLU A 207 8.08 14.72 10.27
CA GLU A 207 6.85 13.93 10.11
C GLU A 207 6.29 13.92 8.68
N LEU A 208 6.82 14.76 7.77
CA LEU A 208 6.42 14.79 6.36
C LEU A 208 7.42 14.00 5.51
N THR A 209 6.92 13.15 4.61
CA THR A 209 7.72 12.64 3.49
C THR A 209 6.98 12.85 2.19
N THR A 210 7.69 13.33 1.16
CA THR A 210 7.13 13.59 -0.17
C THR A 210 7.87 12.82 -1.26
N SER A 211 7.21 12.56 -2.40
CA SER A 211 7.81 11.86 -3.54
C SER A 211 7.28 12.39 -4.89
N ARG A 212 7.85 11.91 -6.00
CA ARG A 212 7.74 12.56 -7.33
C ARG A 212 6.67 12.00 -8.25
N GLY A 213 6.43 10.70 -8.31
CA GLY A 213 5.46 10.13 -9.25
C GLY A 213 5.33 8.62 -9.18
N PRO A 214 4.56 7.99 -10.09
CA PRO A 214 4.29 6.55 -10.04
C PRO A 214 5.56 5.68 -10.05
N GLY A 215 6.59 6.10 -10.78
CA GLY A 215 7.90 5.45 -10.86
C GLY A 215 8.69 5.47 -9.55
N THR A 216 8.36 6.36 -8.62
CA THR A 216 8.98 6.45 -7.29
C THR A 216 8.08 5.87 -6.18
N ALA A 217 6.88 5.37 -6.51
CA ALA A 217 5.88 4.93 -5.53
C ALA A 217 6.34 3.75 -4.65
N PHE A 218 7.11 2.80 -5.20
CA PHE A 218 7.66 1.70 -4.41
C PHE A 218 8.69 2.19 -3.39
N GLN A 219 9.67 3.00 -3.81
CA GLN A 219 10.67 3.62 -2.92
C GLN A 219 9.98 4.47 -1.84
N PHE A 220 8.94 5.20 -2.23
CA PHE A 220 8.13 5.99 -1.32
C PHE A 220 7.42 5.12 -0.28
N ALA A 221 6.73 4.06 -0.69
CA ALA A 221 6.05 3.15 0.23
C ALA A 221 7.03 2.43 1.19
N LEU A 222 8.20 2.01 0.70
CA LEU A 222 9.24 1.37 1.52
C LEU A 222 9.79 2.31 2.59
N SER A 223 9.93 3.61 2.28
CA SER A 223 10.30 4.61 3.29
C SER A 223 9.28 4.71 4.43
N PHE A 224 8.03 4.27 4.22
CA PHE A 224 7.00 4.26 5.26
C PHE A 224 7.09 3.02 6.11
N VAL A 225 7.40 1.88 5.48
CA VAL A 225 7.65 0.63 6.18
C VAL A 225 8.78 0.85 7.18
N GLU A 226 9.87 1.48 6.75
CA GLU A 226 10.98 1.84 7.64
C GLU A 226 10.52 2.73 8.81
N GLN A 227 9.76 3.79 8.52
CA GLN A 227 9.32 4.74 9.54
C GLN A 227 8.26 4.20 10.51
N LEU A 228 7.47 3.20 10.10
CA LEU A 228 6.41 2.59 10.92
C LEU A 228 6.88 1.36 11.69
N PHE A 229 7.77 0.56 11.09
CA PHE A 229 8.12 -0.79 11.56
C PHE A 229 9.64 -0.98 11.78
N GLY A 230 10.47 -0.03 11.36
CA GLY A 230 11.93 -0.10 11.46
C GLY A 230 12.61 -0.72 10.23
N PRO A 231 13.95 -0.65 10.15
CA PRO A 231 14.72 -1.02 8.96
C PRO A 231 14.61 -2.51 8.59
N HIS A 232 14.52 -3.42 9.55
CA HIS A 232 14.41 -4.85 9.27
C HIS A 232 13.13 -5.22 8.50
N ALA A 233 12.02 -4.50 8.76
CA ALA A 233 10.78 -4.74 8.03
C ALA A 233 10.88 -4.34 6.54
N VAL A 234 11.80 -3.44 6.19
CA VAL A 234 12.06 -3.07 4.79
C VAL A 234 12.66 -4.25 4.04
N GLU A 235 13.67 -4.91 4.60
CA GLU A 235 14.32 -6.07 4.01
C GLU A 235 13.32 -7.22 3.78
N ASP A 236 12.47 -7.48 4.78
CA ASP A 236 11.41 -8.48 4.68
C ASP A 236 10.44 -8.15 3.54
N VAL A 237 9.97 -6.91 3.45
CA VAL A 237 9.03 -6.49 2.40
C VAL A 237 9.69 -6.46 1.02
N GLU A 238 10.90 -5.91 0.89
CA GLU A 238 11.68 -5.88 -0.37
C GLU A 238 11.93 -7.27 -0.92
N SER A 239 12.20 -8.25 -0.06
CA SER A 239 12.36 -9.66 -0.47
C SER A 239 11.12 -10.19 -1.19
N THR A 240 9.92 -9.70 -0.84
CA THR A 240 8.66 -10.06 -1.51
C THR A 240 8.44 -9.31 -2.82
N LEU A 241 9.12 -8.18 -3.03
CA LEU A 241 9.00 -7.36 -4.23
C LEU A 241 9.92 -7.84 -5.36
N ILE A 242 11.08 -8.46 -5.07
CA ILE A 242 12.06 -8.96 -6.07
C ILE A 242 12.60 -7.84 -6.97
N ASP A 243 13.54 -7.03 -6.46
CA ASP A 243 14.19 -5.96 -7.23
C ASP A 243 15.73 -5.88 -7.05
N ALA A 244 16.40 -6.99 -6.75
CA ALA A 244 17.85 -6.96 -6.50
C ALA A 244 18.70 -7.13 -7.78
N GLY A 245 19.23 -6.02 -8.33
CA GLY A 245 20.45 -6.01 -9.17
C GLY A 245 20.35 -6.70 -10.54
N LEU A 246 19.17 -6.71 -11.15
CA LEU A 246 18.86 -7.48 -12.36
C LEU A 246 19.07 -6.68 -13.66
N GLU A 247 19.45 -7.38 -14.73
CA GLU A 247 19.42 -6.86 -16.10
C GLU A 247 17.98 -6.45 -16.48
N ARG A 248 17.77 -5.25 -17.03
CA ARG A 248 16.42 -4.72 -17.31
C ARG A 248 15.60 -5.61 -18.25
N SER A 249 16.20 -6.08 -19.33
CA SER A 249 15.51 -6.95 -20.26
C SER A 249 16.48 -7.73 -21.13
N THR A 250 16.12 -8.97 -21.44
CA THR A 250 16.84 -9.83 -22.38
C THR A 250 15.89 -10.24 -23.49
N GLU A 251 16.24 -9.97 -24.75
CA GLU A 251 15.47 -10.38 -25.91
C GLU A 251 16.22 -11.49 -26.66
N VAL A 252 15.56 -12.61 -26.86
CA VAL A 252 16.03 -13.76 -27.65
C VAL A 252 15.02 -14.03 -28.77
N ASN A 253 15.46 -14.67 -29.85
CA ASN A 253 14.59 -15.09 -30.97
C ASN A 253 13.66 -13.96 -31.49
N ARG A 254 14.22 -12.82 -31.89
CA ARG A 254 13.44 -11.62 -32.28
C ARG A 254 12.44 -11.90 -33.41
N VAL A 255 11.20 -11.44 -33.25
CA VAL A 255 10.13 -11.44 -34.27
C VAL A 255 9.33 -10.14 -34.21
N GLU A 256 8.59 -9.81 -35.28
CA GLU A 256 7.63 -8.70 -35.32
C GLU A 256 6.27 -9.11 -34.72
N TRP A 257 5.57 -8.18 -34.07
CA TRP A 257 4.42 -8.47 -33.21
C TRP A 257 3.10 -7.91 -33.78
N PRO A 258 2.12 -8.78 -34.10
CA PRO A 258 0.74 -8.38 -34.35
C PRO A 258 -0.12 -8.29 -33.06
N PHE A 259 -1.20 -7.49 -33.08
CA PHE A 259 -1.93 -6.97 -31.89
C PHE A 259 -3.27 -7.68 -31.54
N ASP A 260 -3.42 -8.18 -30.30
CA ASP A 260 -4.65 -8.10 -29.46
C ASP A 260 -4.47 -8.76 -28.06
N HIS A 261 -4.70 -7.99 -26.98
CA HIS A 261 -4.92 -8.36 -25.54
C HIS A 261 -3.72 -8.73 -24.60
N LYS A 262 -3.90 -8.54 -23.27
CA LYS A 262 -2.87 -8.54 -22.18
C LYS A 262 -3.23 -9.43 -20.95
N PRO A 263 -2.28 -10.09 -20.25
CA PRO A 263 -2.52 -10.91 -19.04
C PRO A 263 -1.98 -10.37 -17.70
N GLN A 264 -2.47 -10.93 -16.57
CA GLN A 264 -2.10 -10.63 -15.15
C GLN A 264 -1.86 -11.92 -14.31
N GLY A 265 -1.28 -11.82 -13.09
CA GLY A 265 -0.87 -12.98 -12.27
C GLY A 265 -0.76 -12.77 -10.74
N GLY A 266 -0.54 -13.89 -10.04
CA GLY A 266 -0.38 -14.12 -8.58
C GLY A 266 -0.48 -15.64 -8.29
N PRO A 267 -0.10 -16.23 -7.13
CA PRO A 267 -0.07 -17.69 -6.95
C PRO A 267 -1.46 -18.37 -6.86
N GLU A 268 -2.37 -17.87 -6.00
CA GLU A 268 -3.76 -18.35 -5.97
C GLU A 268 -4.52 -17.95 -7.24
N GLY A 269 -4.28 -16.72 -7.70
CA GLY A 269 -4.79 -16.23 -8.97
C GLY A 269 -4.33 -17.11 -10.14
N ALA A 270 -3.08 -17.57 -10.16
CA ALA A 270 -2.54 -18.41 -11.22
C ALA A 270 -3.22 -19.77 -11.28
N GLU A 271 -3.50 -20.38 -10.13
CA GLU A 271 -4.18 -21.66 -10.09
C GLU A 271 -5.67 -21.52 -10.47
N LEU A 272 -6.35 -20.45 -10.05
CA LEU A 272 -7.71 -20.15 -10.48
C LEU A 272 -7.78 -19.85 -11.99
N LEU A 273 -6.87 -19.04 -12.51
CA LEU A 273 -6.75 -18.74 -13.93
C LEU A 273 -6.44 -20.00 -14.74
N HIS A 274 -5.58 -20.90 -14.23
CA HIS A 274 -5.32 -22.19 -14.86
C HIS A 274 -6.60 -23.04 -15.01
N ARG A 275 -7.59 -22.90 -14.14
CA ARG A 275 -8.85 -23.67 -14.25
C ARG A 275 -9.83 -23.06 -15.27
N SER A 276 -9.66 -21.81 -15.66
CA SER A 276 -10.55 -21.12 -16.60
C SER A 276 -10.44 -21.70 -18.01
N THR A 277 -11.51 -22.34 -18.49
CA THR A 277 -11.60 -22.86 -19.87
C THR A 277 -11.58 -21.74 -20.91
N ALA A 278 -12.19 -20.59 -20.60
CA ALA A 278 -12.16 -19.40 -21.44
C ALA A 278 -10.73 -18.88 -21.62
N LEU A 279 -9.96 -18.74 -20.53
CA LEU A 279 -8.57 -18.30 -20.61
C LEU A 279 -7.71 -19.30 -21.41
N LYS A 280 -7.89 -20.60 -21.19
CA LYS A 280 -7.18 -21.63 -21.96
C LYS A 280 -7.44 -21.49 -23.46
N LYS A 281 -8.70 -21.26 -23.84
CA LYS A 281 -9.09 -21.06 -25.23
C LYS A 281 -8.39 -19.83 -25.82
N LEU A 282 -8.50 -18.68 -25.14
CA LEU A 282 -7.86 -17.43 -25.56
C LEU A 282 -6.34 -17.57 -25.72
N LEU A 283 -5.65 -18.21 -24.76
CA LEU A 283 -4.20 -18.40 -24.84
C LEU A 283 -3.79 -19.33 -26.00
N LYS A 284 -4.59 -20.34 -26.32
CA LYS A 284 -4.35 -21.22 -27.48
C LYS A 284 -4.55 -20.47 -28.80
N GLU A 285 -5.62 -19.69 -28.91
CA GLU A 285 -5.90 -18.85 -30.07
C GLU A 285 -4.76 -17.83 -30.27
N GLN A 286 -4.29 -17.21 -29.20
CA GLN A 286 -3.16 -16.28 -29.22
C GLN A 286 -1.89 -16.93 -29.78
N LYS A 287 -1.54 -18.13 -29.30
CA LYS A 287 -0.38 -18.87 -29.81
C LYS A 287 -0.56 -19.28 -31.27
N GLN A 288 -1.73 -19.79 -31.65
CA GLN A 288 -2.02 -20.22 -33.02
C GLN A 288 -1.93 -19.06 -34.03
N ALA A 289 -2.44 -17.90 -33.64
CA ALA A 289 -2.36 -16.69 -34.45
C ALA A 289 -0.97 -16.01 -34.41
N SER A 290 0.03 -16.62 -33.74
CA SER A 290 1.37 -16.04 -33.55
C SER A 290 1.34 -14.65 -32.91
N MET A 291 0.30 -14.39 -32.13
CA MET A 291 0.08 -13.13 -31.45
C MET A 291 0.87 -13.10 -30.14
N MET A 292 1.04 -11.91 -29.61
CA MET A 292 1.78 -11.71 -28.38
C MET A 292 1.07 -12.32 -27.16
N TYR A 293 1.80 -13.04 -26.33
CA TYR A 293 1.32 -13.49 -25.02
C TYR A 293 2.42 -13.32 -23.98
N GLY A 294 2.05 -13.37 -22.70
CA GLY A 294 3.04 -13.19 -21.65
C GLY A 294 2.57 -13.55 -20.26
N GLY A 295 3.49 -13.45 -19.32
CA GLY A 295 3.21 -13.75 -17.93
C GLY A 295 4.28 -13.17 -17.02
N ILE A 296 3.87 -12.60 -15.90
CA ILE A 296 4.76 -12.09 -14.87
C ILE A 296 4.65 -12.93 -13.61
N CYS A 297 5.73 -13.00 -12.84
CA CYS A 297 5.74 -13.63 -11.52
C CYS A 297 5.45 -15.15 -11.61
N TYR A 298 4.29 -15.62 -11.13
CA TYR A 298 3.90 -17.03 -11.16
C TYR A 298 3.24 -17.47 -12.50
N SER A 299 2.84 -16.52 -13.35
CA SER A 299 2.14 -16.83 -14.60
C SER A 299 2.91 -17.74 -15.58
N PRO A 300 4.26 -17.75 -15.65
CA PRO A 300 4.99 -18.73 -16.46
C PRO A 300 4.63 -20.20 -16.18
N LEU A 301 4.30 -20.57 -14.93
CA LEU A 301 3.83 -21.93 -14.63
C LEU A 301 2.51 -22.25 -15.34
N ILE A 302 1.61 -21.29 -15.46
CA ILE A 302 0.34 -21.46 -16.17
C ILE A 302 0.63 -21.69 -17.65
N LEU A 303 1.51 -20.88 -18.24
CA LEU A 303 1.90 -20.99 -19.64
C LEU A 303 2.54 -22.36 -19.93
N GLN A 304 3.37 -22.88 -19.02
CA GLN A 304 3.94 -24.23 -19.13
C GLN A 304 2.86 -25.31 -19.13
N LYS A 305 1.93 -25.27 -18.16
CA LYS A 305 0.82 -26.23 -18.08
C LYS A 305 -0.07 -26.23 -19.34
N GLN A 306 -0.04 -25.15 -20.13
CA GLN A 306 -0.75 -25.05 -21.40
C GLN A 306 0.12 -25.40 -22.64
N GLY A 307 1.35 -25.85 -22.45
CA GLY A 307 2.28 -26.17 -23.55
C GLY A 307 2.77 -24.93 -24.32
N LEU A 308 2.71 -23.75 -23.71
CA LEU A 308 3.05 -22.48 -24.35
C LEU A 308 4.53 -22.09 -24.16
N LEU A 309 5.28 -22.88 -23.36
CA LEU A 309 6.70 -22.65 -23.08
C LEU A 309 7.64 -23.71 -23.70
N GLN A 310 7.13 -24.58 -24.57
CA GLN A 310 7.97 -25.54 -25.29
C GLN A 310 8.99 -24.77 -26.15
N ASP A 311 10.27 -25.09 -25.96
CA ASP A 311 11.42 -24.46 -26.66
C ASP A 311 11.49 -22.94 -26.49
N LYS A 312 10.98 -22.43 -25.36
CA LYS A 312 11.03 -21.01 -25.00
C LYS A 312 12.02 -20.73 -23.87
N THR A 313 12.50 -19.50 -23.85
CA THR A 313 13.31 -18.93 -22.78
C THR A 313 12.50 -17.87 -22.05
N VAL A 314 12.49 -17.91 -20.72
CA VAL A 314 11.66 -17.05 -19.87
C VAL A 314 12.43 -16.45 -18.69
N THR A 315 11.83 -15.49 -18.01
CA THR A 315 12.12 -15.17 -16.60
C THR A 315 10.84 -15.40 -15.79
N ALA A 316 10.99 -15.64 -14.49
CA ALA A 316 9.88 -15.99 -13.62
C ALA A 316 10.22 -15.69 -12.16
N HIS A 317 9.23 -15.79 -11.27
CA HIS A 317 9.47 -15.66 -9.84
C HIS A 317 10.50 -16.71 -9.37
N PRO A 318 11.54 -16.34 -8.58
CA PRO A 318 12.60 -17.26 -8.17
C PRO A 318 12.10 -18.57 -7.56
N SER A 319 11.03 -18.51 -6.76
CA SER A 319 10.46 -19.69 -6.08
C SER A 319 9.86 -20.75 -7.02
N ILE A 320 9.66 -20.44 -8.31
CA ILE A 320 9.06 -21.36 -9.28
C ILE A 320 10.05 -21.80 -10.37
N VAL A 321 11.28 -21.29 -10.37
CA VAL A 321 12.26 -21.59 -11.41
C VAL A 321 12.50 -23.09 -11.53
N ASN A 322 12.68 -23.79 -10.39
CA ASN A 322 12.89 -25.24 -10.35
C ASN A 322 11.67 -26.07 -10.78
N GLN A 323 10.51 -25.44 -10.97
CA GLN A 323 9.29 -26.09 -11.45
C GLN A 323 9.08 -25.91 -12.97
N LEU A 324 9.90 -25.06 -13.61
CA LEU A 324 9.85 -24.83 -15.04
C LEU A 324 10.77 -25.82 -15.77
N THR A 325 10.28 -26.36 -16.88
CA THR A 325 11.01 -27.29 -17.75
C THR A 325 11.72 -26.60 -18.92
N CYS A 326 11.43 -25.32 -19.12
CA CYS A 326 12.00 -24.47 -20.17
C CYS A 326 13.25 -23.72 -19.66
N GLN A 327 13.99 -23.06 -20.56
CA GLN A 327 15.17 -22.29 -20.17
C GLN A 327 14.75 -21.04 -19.39
N VAL A 328 15.40 -20.78 -18.24
CA VAL A 328 15.11 -19.60 -17.41
C VAL A 328 16.33 -18.69 -17.30
N ILE A 329 16.16 -17.40 -17.58
CA ILE A 329 17.17 -16.35 -17.35
C ILE A 329 16.84 -15.64 -16.03
N GLU A 330 17.46 -16.10 -14.95
CA GLU A 330 17.17 -15.59 -13.60
C GLU A 330 17.61 -14.14 -13.36
N ARG A 331 18.65 -13.69 -14.07
CA ARG A 331 19.24 -12.35 -13.89
C ARG A 331 18.49 -11.24 -14.63
N SER A 332 17.47 -11.57 -15.40
CA SER A 332 16.72 -10.60 -16.20
C SER A 332 15.37 -10.27 -15.56
N LYS A 333 15.06 -8.96 -15.48
CA LYS A 333 13.76 -8.44 -15.03
C LYS A 333 12.65 -8.81 -16.02
N VAL A 334 12.96 -8.80 -17.31
CA VAL A 334 12.04 -9.09 -18.41
C VAL A 334 12.72 -9.94 -19.47
N VAL A 335 12.13 -11.06 -19.88
CA VAL A 335 12.62 -11.85 -21.01
C VAL A 335 11.59 -11.84 -22.12
N ILE A 336 12.06 -11.55 -23.33
CA ILE A 336 11.26 -11.59 -24.55
C ILE A 336 11.82 -12.71 -25.44
N ASP A 337 11.00 -13.69 -25.79
CA ASP A 337 11.34 -14.78 -26.72
C ASP A 337 10.30 -14.91 -27.83
N GLY A 338 10.61 -14.37 -29.01
CA GLY A 338 9.66 -14.30 -30.11
C GLY A 338 8.42 -13.50 -29.70
N ASN A 339 7.25 -14.13 -29.75
CA ASN A 339 5.95 -13.55 -29.35
C ASN A 339 5.61 -13.74 -27.86
N LEU A 340 6.53 -14.29 -27.06
CA LEU A 340 6.38 -14.42 -25.61
C LEU A 340 7.12 -13.30 -24.88
N ILE A 341 6.46 -12.66 -23.90
CA ILE A 341 7.11 -11.78 -22.93
C ILE A 341 6.88 -12.27 -21.50
N THR A 342 7.93 -12.32 -20.70
CA THR A 342 7.84 -12.72 -19.29
C THR A 342 8.51 -11.72 -18.37
N GLY A 343 7.95 -11.53 -17.19
CA GLY A 343 8.49 -10.65 -16.16
C GLY A 343 8.78 -11.41 -14.87
N LYS A 344 9.83 -11.01 -14.15
CA LYS A 344 10.31 -11.77 -12.99
C LYS A 344 9.38 -11.70 -11.79
N GLY A 345 8.92 -10.51 -11.41
CA GLY A 345 8.18 -10.30 -10.17
C GLY A 345 7.53 -8.93 -10.07
N LEU A 346 7.01 -8.61 -8.88
CA LEU A 346 6.27 -7.38 -8.65
C LEU A 346 7.15 -6.12 -8.83
N GLY A 347 8.37 -6.13 -8.32
CA GLY A 347 9.35 -5.05 -8.43
C GLY A 347 9.81 -4.79 -9.86
N THR A 348 9.56 -5.73 -10.78
CA THR A 348 9.88 -5.60 -12.21
C THR A 348 8.66 -5.27 -13.06
N VAL A 349 7.49 -4.97 -12.46
CA VAL A 349 6.24 -4.76 -13.20
C VAL A 349 6.30 -3.52 -14.11
N MET A 350 7.01 -2.48 -13.69
CA MET A 350 7.24 -1.27 -14.50
C MET A 350 8.09 -1.61 -15.73
N ASP A 351 9.20 -2.32 -15.54
CA ASP A 351 10.06 -2.78 -16.64
C ASP A 351 9.27 -3.68 -17.61
N PHE A 352 8.48 -4.62 -17.10
CA PHE A 352 7.63 -5.51 -17.91
C PHE A 352 6.61 -4.72 -18.73
N SER A 353 5.91 -3.76 -18.10
CA SER A 353 4.92 -2.94 -18.78
C SER A 353 5.54 -2.03 -19.84
N LEU A 354 6.70 -1.44 -19.56
CA LEU A 354 7.42 -0.61 -20.52
C LEU A 354 8.00 -1.42 -21.69
N ALA A 355 8.42 -2.66 -21.45
CA ALA A 355 8.83 -3.58 -22.51
C ALA A 355 7.66 -3.92 -23.45
N ILE A 356 6.45 -4.12 -22.90
CA ILE A 356 5.22 -4.27 -23.68
C ILE A 356 4.96 -3.00 -24.52
N VAL A 357 5.00 -1.82 -23.89
CA VAL A 357 4.80 -0.53 -24.59
C VAL A 357 5.83 -0.34 -25.69
N ARG A 358 7.11 -0.62 -25.43
CA ARG A 358 8.20 -0.50 -26.42
C ARG A 358 7.94 -1.36 -27.63
N LYS A 359 7.47 -2.58 -27.43
CA LYS A 359 7.22 -3.53 -28.50
C LYS A 359 6.04 -3.13 -29.37
N PHE A 360 4.97 -2.63 -28.75
CA PHE A 360 3.77 -2.23 -29.48
C PHE A 360 3.86 -0.84 -30.11
N PHE A 361 4.53 0.10 -29.46
CA PHE A 361 4.46 1.52 -29.83
C PHE A 361 5.84 2.15 -30.06
N GLY A 362 6.89 1.34 -30.04
CA GLY A 362 8.26 1.79 -30.22
C GLY A 362 8.90 2.40 -28.97
N HIS A 363 10.22 2.55 -29.03
CA HIS A 363 11.03 3.07 -27.93
C HIS A 363 10.65 4.48 -27.50
N GLY A 364 10.32 5.36 -28.46
CA GLY A 364 9.92 6.74 -28.17
C GLY A 364 8.69 6.82 -27.28
N ARG A 365 7.67 5.98 -27.54
CA ARG A 365 6.45 5.94 -26.72
C ARG A 365 6.75 5.39 -25.32
N ALA A 366 7.51 4.30 -25.22
CA ALA A 366 7.90 3.73 -23.92
C ALA A 366 8.66 4.74 -23.06
N LYS A 367 9.61 5.46 -23.66
CA LYS A 367 10.35 6.53 -22.98
C LYS A 367 9.46 7.68 -22.54
N GLY A 368 8.51 8.11 -23.38
CA GLY A 368 7.54 9.15 -23.02
C GLY A 368 6.69 8.75 -21.80
N VAL A 369 6.19 7.51 -21.79
CA VAL A 369 5.44 6.95 -20.66
C VAL A 369 6.31 6.88 -19.39
N ALA A 370 7.53 6.35 -19.49
CA ALA A 370 8.46 6.27 -18.37
C ALA A 370 8.79 7.64 -17.76
N ASN A 371 9.06 8.64 -18.60
CA ASN A 371 9.34 10.00 -18.16
C ASN A 371 8.13 10.62 -17.43
N GLY A 372 6.92 10.43 -17.95
CA GLY A 372 5.68 10.90 -17.31
C GLY A 372 5.42 10.23 -15.96
N MET A 373 5.91 8.99 -15.77
CA MET A 373 5.85 8.31 -14.48
C MET A 373 7.00 8.69 -13.54
N VAL A 374 8.00 9.46 -13.97
CA VAL A 374 9.26 9.68 -13.24
C VAL A 374 10.00 8.35 -12.97
N PHE A 375 10.00 7.45 -13.96
CA PHE A 375 10.70 6.17 -13.91
C PHE A 375 11.97 6.21 -14.76
N ASP A 376 13.09 5.72 -14.22
CA ASP A 376 14.36 5.71 -14.96
C ASP A 376 14.34 4.69 -16.11
N TYR A 377 14.54 5.18 -17.33
CA TYR A 377 14.45 4.39 -18.55
C TYR A 377 15.61 4.73 -19.52
N PRO A 378 16.21 3.72 -20.18
CA PRO A 378 17.37 3.92 -21.05
C PRO A 378 17.15 4.98 -22.14
N LYS A 379 18.20 5.73 -22.45
CA LYS A 379 18.17 6.74 -23.52
C LYS A 379 18.05 6.12 -24.91
N SER A 380 18.56 4.89 -25.11
CA SER A 380 18.65 4.16 -26.39
C SER A 380 18.36 2.67 -26.22
#